data_AF-A0A3N7DHY3-F1
#
_entry.id   AF-A0A3N7DHY3-F1
#
_cell.length_a   1.000
_cell.length_b   1.000
_cell.length_c   1.000
_cell.angle_alpha   90.00
_cell.angle_beta   90.00
_cell.angle_gamma   90.00
#
_symmetry.space_group_name_H-M   'P 1'
#
loop_
_entity.id
_entity.type
_entity.pdbx_description
1 polymer ?
#
loop_
_entity_poly.entity_id
_entity_poly.type
_entity_poly.pdbx_seq_one_letter_code
_entity_poly.pdbx_strand_id
1 'polypeptide(L)'
;MEPSAALWAKIEKELDTKKKKKPVKLYLWMSAAAAIVVVIGLALLYTVKMQNNGLEIADVSASYAKKEVHFAGLITEKRDSLAIFASANPELYKKFTADLRKLDEDYERLKSELPTSPNQTFVVKAMVKNREIQLQLLKQQLLIINQVDDYKRVNQI
;
A
#
# COMPACT_ATOMS: atom_id res chain seq x y z
N MET A 1 35.27 -74.15 -9.26
CA MET A 1 34.01 -74.63 -8.64
C MET A 1 32.97 -73.55 -8.87
N GLU A 2 31.96 -73.85 -9.68
CA GLU A 2 30.90 -72.89 -10.00
C GLU A 2 29.79 -72.95 -8.93
N PRO A 3 29.21 -71.82 -8.53
CA PRO A 3 28.20 -71.79 -7.48
C PRO A 3 26.90 -72.51 -7.88
N SER A 4 26.23 -73.12 -6.89
CA SER A 4 25.05 -73.97 -7.11
C SER A 4 23.89 -73.24 -7.81
N ALA A 5 23.14 -73.94 -8.66
CA ALA A 5 21.99 -73.39 -9.39
C ALA A 5 20.92 -72.77 -8.47
N ALA A 6 20.76 -73.27 -7.25
CA ALA A 6 19.85 -72.71 -6.25
C ALA A 6 20.26 -71.30 -5.79
N LEU A 7 21.58 -71.03 -5.76
CA LEU A 7 22.09 -69.70 -5.42
C LEU A 7 21.77 -68.70 -6.53
N TRP A 8 21.94 -69.11 -7.80
CA TRP A 8 21.60 -68.29 -8.96
C TRP A 8 20.11 -67.95 -9.02
N ALA A 9 19.25 -68.94 -8.79
CA ALA A 9 17.80 -68.74 -8.77
C ALA A 9 17.35 -67.75 -7.67
N LYS A 10 18.05 -67.74 -6.52
CA LYS A 10 17.74 -66.80 -5.44
C LYS A 10 18.19 -65.37 -5.78
N ILE A 11 19.36 -65.21 -6.40
CA ILE A 11 19.88 -63.90 -6.82
C ILE A 11 18.99 -63.30 -7.92
N GLU A 12 18.56 -64.10 -8.88
CA GLU A 12 17.66 -63.65 -9.96
C GLU A 12 16.29 -63.21 -9.41
N LYS A 13 15.75 -63.98 -8.46
CA LYS A 13 14.49 -63.63 -7.78
C LYS A 13 14.59 -62.36 -6.94
N GLU A 14 15.74 -62.07 -6.35
CA GLU A 14 15.98 -60.85 -5.55
C GLU A 14 16.25 -59.62 -6.46
N LEU A 15 16.86 -59.80 -7.63
CA LEU A 15 17.13 -58.73 -8.59
C LEU A 15 15.86 -58.16 -9.25
N ASP A 16 14.83 -58.98 -9.47
CA ASP A 16 13.57 -58.54 -10.11
C ASP A 16 12.64 -57.77 -9.13
N THR A 17 13.04 -57.59 -7.88
CA THR A 17 12.23 -56.90 -6.85
C THR A 17 12.58 -55.43 -6.64
N LYS A 18 13.01 -54.71 -7.68
CA LYS A 18 12.98 -53.23 -7.64
C LYS A 18 11.54 -52.74 -7.74
N LYS A 19 10.88 -52.56 -6.58
CA LYS A 19 9.60 -51.86 -6.44
C LYS A 19 9.70 -50.49 -7.12
N LYS A 20 9.07 -50.36 -8.29
CA LYS A 20 8.98 -49.11 -9.04
C LYS A 20 8.26 -48.08 -8.15
N LYS A 21 8.98 -47.07 -7.66
CA LYS A 21 8.36 -45.92 -6.97
C LYS A 21 7.44 -45.25 -7.99
N LYS A 22 6.13 -45.24 -7.73
CA LYS A 22 5.14 -44.61 -8.62
C LYS A 22 5.53 -43.13 -8.76
N PRO A 23 5.65 -42.58 -9.97
CA PRO A 23 5.96 -41.17 -10.12
C PRO A 23 4.82 -40.37 -9.50
N VAL A 24 5.14 -39.60 -8.47
CA VAL A 24 4.18 -38.67 -7.90
C VAL A 24 3.84 -37.69 -9.02
N LYS A 25 2.55 -37.59 -9.38
CA LYS A 25 2.10 -36.70 -10.46
C LYS A 25 2.29 -35.27 -10.01
N LEU A 26 3.48 -34.71 -10.22
CA LEU A 26 3.89 -33.39 -9.75
C LEU A 26 2.91 -32.29 -10.21
N TYR A 27 2.32 -32.44 -11.39
CA TYR A 27 1.27 -31.56 -11.92
C TYR A 27 -0.01 -31.56 -11.07
N LEU A 28 -0.36 -32.69 -10.45
CA LEU A 28 -1.52 -32.81 -9.58
C LEU A 28 -1.30 -32.09 -8.24
N TRP A 29 -0.06 -32.12 -7.73
CA TRP A 29 0.36 -31.34 -6.56
C TRP A 29 0.46 -29.85 -6.87
N MET A 30 0.98 -29.47 -8.05
CA MET A 30 1.01 -28.07 -8.50
C MET A 30 -0.40 -27.52 -8.76
N SER A 31 -1.30 -28.31 -9.34
CA SER A 31 -2.69 -27.91 -9.58
C SER A 31 -3.44 -27.69 -8.26
N ALA A 32 -3.23 -28.56 -7.27
CA ALA A 32 -3.79 -28.36 -5.93
C ALA A 32 -3.23 -27.10 -5.24
N ALA A 33 -1.92 -26.87 -5.33
CA ALA A 33 -1.29 -25.67 -4.78
C ALA A 33 -1.80 -24.38 -5.45
N ALA A 34 -1.93 -24.37 -6.78
CA ALA A 34 -2.46 -23.23 -7.53
C ALA A 34 -3.91 -22.90 -7.13
N ALA A 35 -4.76 -23.91 -6.95
CA ALA A 35 -6.13 -23.71 -6.49
C ALA A 35 -6.18 -23.08 -5.09
N ILE A 36 -5.33 -23.54 -4.16
CA ILE A 36 -5.22 -22.96 -2.82
C ILE A 36 -4.77 -21.50 -2.89
N VAL A 37 -3.75 -21.18 -3.68
CA VAL A 37 -3.27 -19.80 -3.87
C VAL A 37 -4.35 -18.90 -4.45
N VAL A 38 -5.13 -19.37 -5.43
CA VAL A 38 -6.24 -18.61 -6.02
C VAL A 38 -7.34 -18.37 -4.99
N VAL A 39 -7.74 -19.39 -4.22
CA VAL A 39 -8.77 -19.24 -3.18
C VAL A 39 -8.32 -18.28 -2.08
N ILE A 40 -7.07 -18.36 -1.64
CA ILE A 40 -6.49 -17.43 -0.66
C ILE A 40 -6.43 -16.02 -1.26
N GLY A 41 -5.98 -15.87 -2.51
CA GLY A 41 -5.94 -14.59 -3.21
C GLY A 41 -7.33 -13.95 -3.32
N LEU A 42 -8.35 -14.73 -3.68
CA LEU A 42 -9.73 -14.27 -3.74
C LEU A 42 -10.30 -13.94 -2.35
N ALA A 43 -9.98 -14.74 -1.33
CA ALA A 43 -10.39 -14.47 0.05
C ALA A 43 -9.76 -13.16 0.56
N LEU A 44 -8.46 -12.94 0.34
CA LEU A 44 -7.77 -11.69 0.71
C LEU A 44 -8.34 -10.48 -0.04
N LEU A 45 -8.61 -10.62 -1.35
CA LEU A 45 -9.27 -9.56 -2.13
C LEU A 45 -10.68 -9.26 -1.61
N TYR A 46 -11.44 -10.30 -1.23
CA TYR A 46 -12.79 -10.15 -0.69
C TYR A 46 -12.78 -9.47 0.69
N THR A 47 -11.86 -9.84 1.59
CA THR A 47 -11.72 -9.20 2.91
C THR A 47 -11.30 -7.74 2.82
N VAL A 48 -10.37 -7.41 1.90
CA VAL A 48 -9.96 -6.01 1.65
C VAL A 48 -11.12 -5.19 1.10
N LYS A 49 -11.96 -5.78 0.23
CA LYS A 49 -13.11 -5.08 -0.35
C LYS A 49 -14.25 -4.88 0.66
N MET A 50 -14.47 -5.81 1.59
CA MET A 50 -15.49 -5.67 2.64
C MET A 50 -15.17 -4.61 3.69
N GLN A 51 -13.89 -4.25 3.88
CA GLN A 51 -13.49 -3.14 4.75
C GLN A 51 -13.83 -1.74 4.19
N ASN A 52 -14.18 -1.63 2.90
CA ASN A 52 -14.45 -0.33 2.26
C ASN A 52 -15.91 0.14 2.36
N ASN A 53 -16.80 -0.57 3.03
CA ASN A 53 -18.16 -0.08 3.35
C ASN A 53 -18.19 0.71 4.68
N GLY A 54 -17.15 1.52 4.93
CA GLY A 54 -17.09 2.40 6.09
C GLY A 54 -17.86 3.69 5.86
N LEU A 55 -18.41 4.27 6.93
CA LEU A 55 -19.08 5.58 6.89
C LEU A 55 -18.17 6.63 6.25
N GLU A 56 -18.62 7.27 5.18
CA GLU A 56 -17.86 8.29 4.47
C GLU A 56 -18.26 9.72 4.88
N ILE A 57 -17.41 10.70 4.56
CA ILE A 57 -17.71 12.11 4.82
C ILE A 57 -19.03 12.54 4.13
N ALA A 58 -19.31 12.00 2.94
CA ALA A 58 -20.51 12.31 2.17
C ALA A 58 -21.80 11.86 2.87
N ASP A 59 -21.74 10.77 3.63
CA ASP A 59 -22.88 10.23 4.39
C ASP A 59 -23.26 11.15 5.57
N VAL A 60 -22.28 11.87 6.12
CA VAL A 60 -22.49 12.80 7.24
C VAL A 60 -22.79 14.22 6.74
N SER A 61 -22.08 14.69 5.72
CA SER A 61 -22.29 16.03 5.17
C SER A 61 -21.75 16.19 3.74
N ALA A 62 -22.67 16.37 2.80
CA ALA A 62 -22.35 16.64 1.39
C ALA A 62 -21.52 17.92 1.18
N SER A 63 -21.74 18.97 1.99
CA SER A 63 -20.99 20.23 1.90
C SER A 63 -19.52 20.05 2.28
N TYR A 64 -19.26 19.29 3.36
CA TYR A 64 -17.90 18.96 3.76
C TYR A 64 -17.23 17.98 2.79
N ALA A 65 -17.97 17.01 2.24
CA ALA A 65 -17.43 16.10 1.22
C ALA A 65 -16.93 16.85 -0.02
N LYS A 66 -17.68 17.86 -0.50
CA LYS A 66 -17.25 18.70 -1.63
C LYS A 66 -15.96 19.46 -1.32
N LYS A 67 -15.84 20.01 -0.10
CA LYS A 67 -14.61 20.70 0.34
C LYS A 67 -13.43 19.74 0.43
N GLU A 68 -13.66 18.55 0.97
CA GLU A 68 -12.64 17.52 1.09
C GLU A 68 -12.05 17.14 -0.26
N VAL A 69 -12.92 16.80 -1.23
CA VAL A 69 -12.49 16.44 -2.59
C VAL A 69 -11.73 17.60 -3.24
N HIS A 70 -12.24 18.83 -3.08
CA HIS A 70 -11.59 20.01 -3.64
C HIS A 70 -10.19 20.24 -3.03
N PHE A 71 -10.06 20.18 -1.71
CA PHE A 71 -8.78 20.36 -1.04
C PHE A 71 -7.81 19.21 -1.35
N ALA A 72 -8.27 17.96 -1.38
CA ALA A 72 -7.46 16.82 -1.76
C ALA A 72 -6.86 17.00 -3.17
N GLY A 73 -7.66 17.45 -4.13
CA GLY A 73 -7.16 17.74 -5.49
C GLY A 73 -6.07 18.82 -5.50
N LEU A 74 -6.29 19.93 -4.79
CA LEU A 74 -5.29 21.00 -4.69
C LEU A 74 -4.02 20.54 -3.96
N ILE A 75 -4.14 19.73 -2.91
CA ILE A 75 -2.99 19.17 -2.18
C ILE A 75 -2.14 18.31 -3.10
N THR A 76 -2.75 17.44 -3.91
CA THR A 76 -2.04 16.63 -4.90
C THR A 76 -1.25 17.52 -5.87
N GLU A 77 -1.90 18.51 -6.48
CA GLU A 77 -1.25 19.45 -7.39
C GLU A 77 -0.05 20.19 -6.76
N LYS A 78 -0.19 20.63 -5.50
CA LYS A 78 0.90 21.32 -4.79
C LYS A 78 2.00 20.38 -4.32
N ARG A 79 1.69 19.13 -3.99
CA ARG A 79 2.71 18.11 -3.68
C ARG A 79 3.56 17.79 -4.91
N ASP A 80 2.93 17.67 -6.08
CA ASP A 80 3.66 17.48 -7.35
C ASP A 80 4.56 18.67 -7.65
N SER A 81 4.04 19.89 -7.45
CA SER A 81 4.82 21.13 -7.57
C SER A 81 6.03 21.14 -6.62
N LEU A 82 5.84 20.72 -5.37
CA LEU A 82 6.90 20.66 -4.37
C LEU A 82 7.94 19.57 -4.69
N ALA A 83 7.51 18.44 -5.25
CA ALA A 83 8.38 17.31 -5.60
C ALA A 83 9.39 17.64 -6.71
N ILE A 84 9.06 18.57 -7.63
CA ILE A 84 10.02 19.04 -8.65
C ILE A 84 11.30 19.58 -8.02
N PHE A 85 11.20 20.21 -6.84
CA PHE A 85 12.34 20.79 -6.13
C PHE A 85 13.12 19.77 -5.28
N ALA A 86 12.60 18.54 -5.12
CA ALA A 86 13.24 17.50 -4.32
C ALA A 86 14.63 17.12 -4.85
N SER A 87 14.80 17.10 -6.19
CA SER A 87 16.08 16.79 -6.83
C SER A 87 17.15 17.86 -6.58
N ALA A 88 16.73 19.14 -6.47
CA ALA A 88 17.64 20.25 -6.25
C ALA A 88 18.04 20.40 -4.78
N ASN A 89 17.14 20.07 -3.85
CA ASN A 89 17.42 20.17 -2.42
C ASN A 89 16.61 19.13 -1.60
N PRO A 90 17.11 17.88 -1.50
CA PRO A 90 16.37 16.78 -0.86
C PRO A 90 16.17 16.99 0.65
N GLU A 91 17.14 17.63 1.34
CA GLU A 91 17.03 17.94 2.77
C GLU A 91 15.94 18.98 3.04
N LEU A 92 15.84 20.01 2.19
CA LEU A 92 14.77 21.01 2.28
C LEU A 92 13.40 20.37 2.05
N TYR A 93 13.29 19.53 1.02
CA TYR A 93 12.06 18.79 0.73
C TYR A 93 11.63 17.92 1.91
N LYS A 94 12.58 17.18 2.51
CA LYS A 94 12.32 16.35 3.70
C LYS A 94 11.83 17.19 4.88
N LYS A 95 12.44 18.35 5.14
CA LYS A 95 12.01 19.26 6.20
C LYS A 95 10.59 19.79 5.97
N PHE A 96 10.27 20.17 4.73
CA PHE A 96 8.96 20.67 4.34
C PHE A 96 7.86 19.58 4.40
N THR A 97 8.19 18.34 4.06
CA THR A 97 7.23 17.24 4.07
C THR A 97 7.01 16.60 5.44
N ALA A 98 7.88 16.85 6.43
CA ALA A 98 7.78 16.25 7.75
C ALA A 98 6.46 16.58 8.47
N ASP A 99 6.04 17.85 8.46
CA ASP A 99 4.79 18.28 9.10
C ASP A 99 3.55 17.80 8.33
N LEU A 100 3.65 17.68 6.99
CA LEU A 100 2.59 17.12 6.16
C LEU A 100 2.30 15.66 6.52
N ARG A 101 3.35 14.87 6.80
CA ARG A 101 3.19 13.48 7.23
C ARG A 101 2.39 13.37 8.53
N LYS A 102 2.66 14.24 9.50
CA LYS A 102 1.89 14.28 10.75
C LYS A 102 0.42 14.62 10.50
N LEU A 103 0.16 15.58 9.61
CA LEU A 103 -1.21 15.91 9.22
C LEU A 103 -1.91 14.74 8.51
N ASP A 104 -1.21 13.98 7.65
CA ASP A 104 -1.77 12.78 7.03
C ASP A 104 -2.10 11.70 8.07
N GLU A 105 -1.21 11.46 9.03
CA GLU A 105 -1.45 10.52 10.14
C GLU A 105 -2.67 10.95 10.98
N ASP A 106 -2.80 12.25 11.29
CA ASP A 106 -3.95 12.80 12.00
C ASP A 106 -5.25 12.64 11.20
N TYR A 107 -5.21 12.79 9.88
CA TYR A 107 -6.36 12.57 9.01
C TYR A 107 -6.82 11.11 9.01
N GLU A 108 -5.89 10.17 8.86
CA GLU A 108 -6.22 8.73 8.87
C GLU A 108 -6.76 8.30 10.23
N ARG A 109 -6.24 8.86 11.33
CA ARG A 109 -6.82 8.65 12.66
C ARG A 109 -8.26 9.12 12.72
N LEU A 110 -8.55 10.36 12.29
CA LEU A 110 -9.92 10.89 12.25
C LEU A 110 -10.85 10.04 11.37
N LYS A 111 -10.36 9.56 10.22
CA LYS A 111 -11.10 8.66 9.34
C LYS A 111 -11.46 7.35 10.04
N SER A 112 -10.54 6.79 10.83
CA SER A 112 -10.77 5.56 11.60
C SER A 112 -11.75 5.76 12.76
N GLU A 113 -11.77 6.95 13.37
CA GLU A 113 -12.67 7.31 14.47
C GLU A 113 -14.10 7.61 13.99
N LEU A 114 -14.25 8.11 12.77
CA LEU A 114 -15.50 8.54 12.16
C LEU A 114 -16.67 7.55 12.32
N PRO A 115 -16.56 6.25 11.97
CA PRO A 115 -17.67 5.32 12.09
C PRO A 115 -18.09 5.05 13.55
N THR A 116 -17.16 5.18 14.51
CA THR A 116 -17.39 4.90 15.93
C THR A 116 -17.69 6.14 16.78
N SER A 117 -17.53 7.34 16.20
CA SER A 117 -17.66 8.58 16.94
C SER A 117 -19.13 8.93 17.23
N PRO A 118 -19.49 9.27 18.47
CA PRO A 118 -20.82 9.78 18.80
C PRO A 118 -21.14 11.12 18.11
N ASN A 119 -20.10 11.89 17.73
CA ASN A 119 -20.26 13.18 17.06
C ASN A 119 -19.51 13.18 15.71
N GLN A 120 -20.10 12.47 14.75
CA GLN A 120 -19.54 12.30 13.41
C GLN A 120 -19.34 13.63 12.67
N THR A 121 -20.26 14.59 12.85
CA THR A 121 -20.15 15.94 12.26
C THR A 121 -18.90 16.68 12.73
N PHE A 122 -18.55 16.56 14.01
CA PHE A 122 -17.32 17.15 14.54
C PHE A 122 -16.07 16.50 13.92
N VAL A 123 -16.07 15.16 13.81
CA VAL A 123 -14.97 14.43 13.18
C VAL A 123 -14.81 14.85 11.71
N VAL A 124 -15.89 14.89 10.94
CA VAL A 124 -15.87 15.37 9.54
C VAL A 124 -15.33 16.79 9.43
N LYS A 125 -15.76 17.69 10.31
CA LYS A 125 -15.24 19.07 10.33
C LYS A 125 -13.73 19.08 10.60
N ALA A 126 -13.24 18.25 11.52
CA ALA A 126 -11.83 18.12 11.81
C ALA A 126 -11.04 17.53 10.63
N MET A 127 -11.59 16.54 9.91
CA MET A 127 -10.98 15.97 8.71
C MET A 127 -10.79 17.03 7.62
N VAL A 128 -11.84 17.79 7.31
CA VAL A 128 -11.75 18.88 6.32
C VAL A 128 -10.80 19.98 6.78
N LYS A 129 -10.78 20.29 8.08
CA LYS A 129 -9.84 21.26 8.63
C LYS A 129 -8.39 20.79 8.50
N ASN A 130 -8.14 19.49 8.67
CA ASN A 130 -6.82 18.91 8.44
C ASN A 130 -6.35 19.15 7.00
N ARG A 131 -7.18 18.85 5.98
CA ARG A 131 -6.86 19.14 4.58
C ARG A 131 -6.63 20.61 4.31
N GLU A 132 -7.44 21.48 4.90
CA GLU A 132 -7.24 22.93 4.78
C GLU A 132 -5.84 23.35 5.27
N ILE A 133 -5.40 22.81 6.41
CA ILE A 133 -4.07 23.09 6.98
C ILE A 133 -2.96 22.51 6.09
N GLN A 134 -3.11 21.28 5.59
CA GLN A 134 -2.15 20.68 4.64
C GLN A 134 -1.96 21.57 3.41
N LEU A 135 -3.06 22.06 2.83
CA LEU A 135 -3.04 22.94 1.68
C LEU A 135 -2.37 24.29 1.98
N GLN A 136 -2.66 24.90 3.14
CA GLN A 136 -2.04 26.15 3.56
C GLN A 136 -0.52 26.01 3.74
N LEU A 137 -0.09 24.91 4.38
CA LEU A 137 1.32 24.61 4.58
C LEU A 137 2.06 24.45 3.25
N LEU A 138 1.49 23.67 2.31
CA LEU A 138 2.07 23.50 0.97
C LEU A 138 2.19 24.82 0.21
N LYS A 139 1.16 25.68 0.27
CA LYS A 139 1.20 27.02 -0.35
C LYS A 139 2.31 27.88 0.24
N GLN A 140 2.47 27.86 1.57
CA GLN A 140 3.53 28.61 2.25
C GLN A 140 4.93 28.11 1.86
N GLN A 141 5.12 26.80 1.80
CA GLN A 141 6.40 26.20 1.41
C GLN A 141 6.79 26.55 -0.02
N LEU A 142 5.85 26.45 -0.97
CA LEU A 142 6.08 26.85 -2.36
C LEU A 142 6.35 28.35 -2.49
N LEU A 143 5.69 29.19 -1.70
CA LEU A 143 5.97 30.63 -1.66
C LEU A 143 7.40 30.91 -1.20
N ILE A 144 7.89 30.23 -0.16
CA ILE A 144 9.27 30.36 0.32
C ILE A 144 10.27 29.93 -0.77
N ILE A 145 10.00 28.81 -1.47
CA ILE A 145 10.85 28.35 -2.57
C ILE A 145 10.95 29.41 -3.67
N ASN A 146 9.81 29.92 -4.14
CA ASN A 146 9.78 30.94 -5.18
C ASN A 146 10.52 32.22 -4.77
N GLN A 147 10.34 32.69 -3.52
CA GLN A 147 11.03 33.87 -3.01
C GLN A 147 12.56 33.69 -2.96
N VAL A 148 13.01 32.51 -2.53
CA VAL A 148 14.45 32.20 -2.46
C VAL A 148 15.03 32.08 -3.87
N ASP A 149 14.32 31.47 -4.81
CA ASP A 149 14.77 31.33 -6.19
C ASP A 149 14.82 32.69 -6.91
N ASP A 150 13.82 33.55 -6.72
CA ASP A 150 13.82 34.92 -7.23
C ASP A 150 14.96 35.75 -6.63
N TYR A 151 15.21 35.65 -5.32
CA TYR A 151 16.32 36.34 -4.66
C TYR A 151 17.68 35.92 -5.23
N LYS A 152 17.89 34.62 -5.46
CA LYS A 152 19.11 34.12 -6.10
C LYS A 152 19.27 34.64 -7.53
N ARG A 153 18.19 34.68 -8.31
CA ARG A 153 18.22 35.14 -9.71
C ARG A 153 18.48 36.65 -9.82
N VAL A 154 17.98 37.46 -8.89
CA VAL A 154 18.17 38.92 -8.88
C VAL A 154 19.55 39.33 -8.33
N ASN A 155 20.13 38.55 -7.41
CA ASN A 155 21.39 38.89 -6.73
C ASN A 155 22.62 38.08 -7.19
N GLN A 156 22.53 37.30 -8.27
CA GLN A 156 23.71 36.83 -8.98
C GLN A 156 24.40 38.03 -9.65
N ILE A 157 25.69 38.40 -9.54
CA ILE A 157 26.97 37.84 -9.01
C ILE A 157 27.16 36.32 -9.05
#